data_AF-A0A5K1AMF8-F1
#
_entry.id   AF-A0A5K1AMF8-F1
#
_cell.length_a   1.000
_cell.length_b   1.000
_cell.length_c   1.000
_cell.angle_alpha   90.00
_cell.angle_beta   90.00
_cell.angle_gamma   90.00
#
_symmetry.space_group_name_H-M   'P 1'
#
loop_
_entity.id
_entity.type
_entity.pdbx_description
1 polymer ?
#
loop_
_entity_poly.entity_id
_entity_poly.type
_entity_poly.pdbx_seq_one_letter_code
_entity_poly.pdbx_strand_id
1 'polypeptide(L)'
;TCLSQGSGFHFPPCHMVHICGLQILLECPLDLSAMRVFSPIPTISYRKNPHKNLSDHLGSGRIDAEGSDGTGSVFDAGDLIMAEPWYKMVPLHLWDVSMIDVVLISTPAGMLGLPFLTNDKRFNAK
;
A
#
# COMPACT_ATOMS: atom_id res chain seq x y z
N THR A 1 -4.16 6.78 -6.85
CA THR A 1 -3.25 5.91 -7.62
C THR A 1 -3.77 5.82 -9.05
N CYS A 2 -2.93 6.03 -10.06
CA CYS A 2 -3.34 6.20 -11.47
C CYS A 2 -3.41 4.88 -12.24
N LEU A 3 -3.87 3.80 -11.59
CA LEU A 3 -4.11 2.50 -12.23
C LEU A 3 -5.59 2.07 -12.22
N SER A 4 -6.48 2.88 -11.66
CA SER A 4 -7.92 2.61 -11.72
C SER A 4 -8.57 3.44 -12.84
N GLN A 5 -8.52 2.90 -14.07
CA GLN A 5 -9.59 3.18 -15.04
C GLN A 5 -10.84 2.41 -14.59
N GLY A 6 -11.34 2.73 -13.41
CA GLY A 6 -12.39 2.00 -12.71
C GLY A 6 -12.75 2.74 -11.42
N SER A 7 -14.04 2.85 -11.14
CA SER A 7 -14.67 3.61 -10.05
C SER A 7 -14.37 3.12 -8.62
N GLY A 8 -13.26 2.40 -8.40
CA GLY A 8 -12.94 1.73 -7.14
C GLY A 8 -11.73 2.34 -6.44
N PHE A 9 -11.83 3.59 -5.99
CA PHE A 9 -10.87 4.09 -5.00
C PHE A 9 -11.30 3.58 -3.63
N HIS A 10 -10.49 2.72 -3.01
CA HIS A 10 -10.72 2.35 -1.62
C HIS A 10 -10.09 3.42 -0.75
N PHE A 11 -10.93 4.22 -0.09
CA PHE A 11 -10.48 5.23 0.85
C PHE A 11 -10.58 4.66 2.26
N PRO A 12 -9.47 4.17 2.83
CA PRO A 12 -9.50 3.71 4.20
C PRO A 12 -9.95 4.86 5.12
N PRO A 13 -10.76 4.55 6.15
CA PRO A 13 -11.37 5.57 7.00
C PRO A 13 -10.32 6.45 7.67
N CYS A 14 -10.49 7.76 7.51
CA CYS A 14 -9.69 8.80 8.12
C CYS A 14 -10.67 9.84 8.65
N HIS A 15 -10.57 10.20 9.93
CA HIS A 15 -11.60 11.04 10.59
C HIS A 15 -10.96 12.21 11.31
N MET A 16 -11.63 13.36 11.28
CA MET A 16 -11.27 14.52 12.08
C MET A 16 -12.24 14.67 13.25
N VAL A 17 -11.72 14.78 14.47
CA VAL A 17 -12.51 14.99 15.67
C VAL A 17 -12.09 16.27 16.35
N HIS A 18 -13.06 17.08 16.73
CA HIS A 18 -12.83 18.31 17.47
C HIS A 18 -13.19 18.12 18.95
N ILE A 19 -12.20 18.23 19.84
CA ILE A 19 -12.39 18.06 21.28
C ILE A 19 -11.67 19.18 22.03
N CYS A 20 -12.40 19.95 22.85
CA CYS A 20 -11.82 21.02 23.68
C CYS A 20 -10.98 22.07 22.91
N GLY A 21 -11.32 22.34 21.65
CA GLY A 21 -10.56 23.27 20.80
C GLY A 21 -9.40 22.62 20.03
N LEU A 22 -9.15 21.32 20.22
CA LEU A 22 -8.13 20.56 19.50
C LEU A 22 -8.73 19.86 18.29
N GLN A 23 -8.02 19.89 17.17
CA GLN A 23 -8.31 19.06 16.00
C GLN A 23 -7.44 17.81 16.01
N ILE A 24 -8.10 16.66 16.18
CA ILE A 24 -7.46 15.36 16.29
C ILE A 24 -7.75 14.57 15.02
N LEU A 25 -6.70 14.26 14.27
CA LEU A 25 -6.78 13.35 13.13
C LEU A 25 -6.72 11.91 13.64
N LEU A 26 -7.77 11.14 13.42
CA LEU A 26 -7.82 9.71 13.69
C LEU A 26 -7.41 8.94 12.45
N GLU A 27 -6.27 8.26 12.56
CA GLU A 27 -5.61 7.51 11.49
C GLU A 27 -5.19 8.38 10.29
N CYS A 28 -4.14 7.93 9.62
CA CYS A 28 -3.61 8.48 8.39
C CYS A 28 -3.32 7.32 7.40
N PRO A 29 -4.34 6.57 6.96
CA PRO A 29 -4.13 5.34 6.21
C PRO A 29 -3.78 5.59 4.73
N LEU A 30 -3.15 4.60 4.10
CA LEU A 30 -2.79 4.61 2.69
C LEU A 30 -3.48 3.45 1.95
N ASP A 31 -4.03 3.72 0.77
CA ASP A 31 -4.63 2.67 -0.07
C ASP A 31 -3.55 1.81 -0.72
N LEU A 32 -3.49 0.53 -0.31
CA LEU A 32 -2.59 -0.48 -0.86
C LEU A 32 -3.30 -1.45 -1.81
N SER A 33 -4.59 -1.25 -2.13
CA SER A 33 -5.36 -2.16 -2.99
C SER A 33 -4.70 -2.37 -4.36
N ALA A 34 -4.04 -1.34 -4.88
CA ALA A 34 -3.29 -1.37 -6.13
C ALA A 34 -2.01 -2.22 -6.06
N MET A 35 -1.50 -2.60 -4.88
CA MET A 35 -0.29 -3.43 -4.78
C MET A 35 -0.50 -4.84 -5.31
N ARG A 36 -1.74 -5.34 -5.36
CA ARG A 36 -2.04 -6.73 -5.73
C ARG A 36 -1.66 -7.08 -7.17
N VAL A 37 -1.49 -6.09 -8.04
CA VAL A 37 -1.12 -6.28 -9.45
C VAL A 37 0.38 -6.11 -9.71
N PHE A 38 1.19 -5.84 -8.69
CA PHE A 38 2.63 -5.71 -8.82
C PHE A 38 3.33 -7.01 -8.44
N SER A 39 4.41 -7.35 -9.16
CA SER A 39 5.23 -8.49 -8.76
C SER A 39 5.94 -8.18 -7.44
N PRO A 40 6.03 -9.14 -6.51
CA PRO A 40 6.91 -9.01 -5.36
C PRO A 40 8.33 -8.71 -5.85
N ILE A 41 8.99 -7.72 -5.24
CA ILE A 41 10.43 -7.50 -5.49
C ILE A 41 11.16 -8.73 -4.95
N PRO A 42 12.04 -9.39 -5.72
CA PRO A 42 12.85 -10.47 -5.19
C PRO A 42 13.68 -9.92 -4.03
N THR A 43 13.30 -10.27 -2.80
CA THR A 43 14.17 -10.02 -1.64
C THR A 43 15.42 -10.83 -1.90
N ILE A 44 16.53 -10.14 -2.21
CA ILE A 44 17.83 -10.77 -2.47
C ILE A 44 18.20 -11.49 -1.16
N SER A 45 17.79 -12.75 -1.04
CA SER A 45 18.37 -13.66 -0.08
C SER A 45 19.83 -13.72 -0.45
N TYR A 46 20.71 -13.21 0.42
CA TYR A 46 22.15 -13.46 0.34
C TYR A 46 22.41 -14.96 0.55
N ARG A 47 21.99 -15.80 -0.40
CA ARG A 47 22.36 -17.20 -0.44
C ARG A 47 23.67 -17.28 -1.21
N LYS A 48 24.78 -17.16 -0.47
CA LYS A 48 26.12 -17.61 -0.90
C LYS A 48 25.98 -19.04 -1.47
N ASN A 49 26.07 -19.23 -2.78
CA ASN A 49 27.32 -19.52 -3.48
C ASN A 49 27.07 -19.95 -4.94
N PRO A 50 28.08 -19.77 -5.83
CA PRO A 50 27.95 -19.91 -7.26
C PRO A 50 28.32 -21.33 -7.70
N HIS A 51 27.44 -22.01 -8.43
CA HIS A 51 27.86 -23.01 -9.41
C HIS A 51 26.98 -22.90 -10.65
N LYS A 52 27.65 -22.54 -11.75
CA LYS A 52 27.13 -22.55 -13.11
C LYS A 52 26.54 -23.93 -13.41
N ASN A 53 25.35 -23.98 -14.01
CA ASN A 53 25.20 -24.43 -15.40
C ASN A 53 23.79 -24.16 -15.91
N LEU A 54 23.79 -23.63 -17.13
CA LEU A 54 22.69 -23.47 -18.07
C LEU A 54 21.90 -24.79 -18.24
N SER A 55 20.60 -24.75 -17.98
CA SER A 55 19.63 -25.32 -18.91
C SER A 55 18.31 -24.57 -18.78
N ASP A 56 17.76 -24.25 -19.95
CA ASP A 56 16.35 -24.01 -20.15
C ASP A 56 15.54 -25.05 -19.39
N HIS A 57 14.51 -24.60 -18.67
CA HIS A 57 13.19 -25.22 -18.56
C HIS A 57 12.40 -24.34 -17.59
N LEU A 58 11.44 -23.62 -18.16
CA LEU A 58 10.38 -22.90 -17.45
C LEU A 58 9.62 -23.93 -16.60
N GLY A 59 10.07 -24.12 -15.36
CA GLY A 59 9.54 -25.09 -14.43
C GLY A 59 8.25 -24.56 -13.82
N SER A 60 7.13 -24.94 -14.44
CA SER A 60 5.80 -24.96 -13.85
C SER A 60 5.84 -25.72 -12.51
N GLY A 61 6.06 -24.99 -11.41
CA GLY A 61 5.93 -25.51 -10.07
C GLY A 61 4.47 -25.47 -9.65
N ARG A 62 3.71 -26.50 -10.07
CA ARG A 62 2.36 -26.77 -9.55
C ARG A 62 2.46 -26.98 -8.05
N ILE A 63 1.83 -26.10 -7.27
CA ILE A 63 1.48 -26.38 -5.89
C ILE A 63 0.08 -26.98 -5.97
N ASP A 64 0.00 -28.30 -5.91
CA ASP A 64 -1.28 -29.01 -5.88
C ASP A 64 -1.99 -28.68 -4.56
N ALA A 65 -3.08 -27.93 -4.65
CA ALA A 65 -4.07 -27.80 -3.59
C ALA A 65 -5.45 -28.02 -4.22
N GLU A 66 -5.90 -29.27 -4.21
CA GLU A 66 -7.29 -29.62 -4.51
C GLU A 66 -8.21 -29.05 -3.41
N GLY A 67 -9.11 -28.17 -3.82
CA GLY A 67 -10.10 -27.53 -2.95
C GLY A 67 -10.83 -26.41 -3.70
N SER A 68 -11.77 -26.81 -4.56
CA SER A 68 -12.65 -25.91 -5.31
C SER A 68 -13.56 -25.10 -4.38
N ASP A 69 -13.41 -23.77 -4.35
CA ASP A 69 -14.53 -22.84 -4.23
C ASP A 69 -14.22 -21.43 -4.78
N GLY A 70 -15.16 -20.91 -5.57
CA GLY A 70 -15.42 -19.53 -6.00
C GLY A 70 -14.29 -18.48 -6.13
N THR A 71 -14.04 -18.07 -7.38
CA THR A 71 -13.83 -16.66 -7.79
C THR A 71 -12.62 -15.90 -7.19
N GLY A 72 -11.50 -15.92 -7.90
CA GLY A 72 -10.47 -14.88 -7.79
C GLY A 72 -9.48 -15.02 -8.94
N SER A 73 -9.33 -14.00 -9.78
CA SER A 73 -8.31 -13.98 -10.84
C SER A 73 -6.93 -14.03 -10.18
N VAL A 74 -6.38 -15.23 -10.05
CA VAL A 74 -4.96 -15.44 -9.73
C VAL A 74 -4.21 -14.95 -10.95
N PHE A 75 -3.67 -13.73 -10.89
CA PHE A 75 -2.83 -13.18 -11.95
C PHE A 75 -1.72 -14.20 -12.26
N ASP A 76 -1.54 -14.56 -13.53
CA ASP A 76 -0.37 -15.33 -13.92
C ASP A 76 0.88 -14.47 -13.67
N ALA A 77 2.05 -15.09 -13.46
CA ALA A 77 3.28 -14.35 -13.18
C ALA A 77 3.62 -13.34 -14.30
N GLY A 78 3.14 -13.59 -15.53
CA GLY A 78 3.28 -12.68 -16.68
C GLY A 78 2.34 -11.47 -16.67
N ASP A 79 1.29 -11.47 -15.84
CA ASP A 79 0.31 -10.37 -15.76
C ASP A 79 0.66 -9.33 -14.68
N LEU A 80 1.71 -9.59 -13.88
CA LEU A 80 2.15 -8.71 -12.81
C LEU A 80 3.02 -7.56 -13.34
N ILE A 81 2.81 -6.36 -12.79
CA ILE A 81 3.59 -5.17 -13.13
C ILE A 81 4.98 -5.28 -12.49
N MET A 82 6.01 -5.30 -13.33
CA MET A 82 7.44 -5.31 -12.95
C MET A 82 7.98 -3.88 -12.79
N ALA A 83 7.38 -3.08 -11.94
CA ALA A 83 7.80 -1.71 -11.66
C ALA A 83 7.61 -1.35 -10.19
N GLU A 84 8.26 -0.29 -9.73
CA GLU A 84 8.02 0.25 -8.39
C GLU A 84 6.61 0.84 -8.31
N PRO A 85 5.77 0.44 -7.33
CA PRO A 85 4.44 1.02 -7.15
C PRO A 85 4.55 2.46 -6.62
N TRP A 86 3.78 3.36 -7.23
CA TRP A 86 3.68 4.75 -6.80
C TRP A 86 2.44 4.96 -5.93
N TYR A 87 2.65 5.50 -4.74
CA TYR A 87 1.57 5.74 -3.79
C TYR A 87 1.15 7.21 -3.79
N LYS A 88 -0.14 7.43 -3.56
CA LYS A 88 -0.69 8.76 -3.33
C LYS A 88 -1.69 8.67 -2.20
N MET A 89 -1.48 9.48 -1.17
CA MET A 89 -2.46 9.67 -0.11
C MET A 89 -3.77 10.24 -0.68
N VAL A 90 -4.89 9.86 -0.07
CA VAL A 90 -6.16 10.55 -0.25
C VAL A 90 -5.96 12.04 0.02
N PRO A 91 -6.25 12.93 -0.95
CA PRO A 91 -6.08 14.34 -0.70
C PRO A 91 -7.00 14.76 0.46
N LEU A 92 -6.38 15.21 1.56
CA LEU A 92 -7.07 15.85 2.67
C LEU A 92 -7.49 17.27 2.31
N HIS A 93 -7.81 17.56 1.04
CA HIS A 93 -8.11 18.90 0.52
C HIS A 93 -9.29 19.60 1.21
N LEU A 94 -10.05 18.88 2.04
CA LEU A 94 -11.11 19.43 2.87
C LEU A 94 -10.59 19.92 4.25
N TRP A 95 -9.37 19.56 4.63
CA TRP A 95 -8.77 19.85 5.93
C TRP A 95 -7.46 20.63 5.75
N ASP A 96 -7.36 21.75 6.45
CA ASP A 96 -6.10 22.47 6.54
C ASP A 96 -5.16 21.72 7.48
N VAL A 97 -4.10 21.16 6.91
CA VAL A 97 -3.04 20.42 7.63
C VAL A 97 -2.40 21.23 8.76
N SER A 98 -2.44 22.56 8.69
CA SER A 98 -1.89 23.44 9.73
C SER A 98 -2.75 23.54 10.98
N MET A 99 -4.01 23.11 10.89
CA MET A 99 -4.97 23.13 11.99
C MET A 99 -4.98 21.84 12.78
N ILE A 100 -4.28 20.79 12.32
CA ILE A 100 -4.21 19.51 13.00
C ILE A 100 -3.28 19.65 14.21
N ASP A 101 -3.81 19.44 15.40
CA ASP A 101 -3.03 19.54 16.64
C ASP A 101 -2.40 18.21 17.03
N VAL A 102 -3.10 17.10 16.76
CA VAL A 102 -2.69 15.74 17.16
C VAL A 102 -3.06 14.74 16.07
N VAL A 103 -2.19 13.77 15.81
CA VAL A 103 -2.54 12.59 15.01
C VAL A 103 -2.55 11.34 15.89
N LEU A 104 -3.73 10.73 16.06
CA LEU A 104 -3.89 9.49 16.82
C LEU A 104 -3.85 8.29 15.87
N ILE A 105 -2.89 7.40 16.10
CA ILE A 105 -2.70 6.16 15.34
C ILE A 105 -2.99 4.95 16.25
N SER A 106 -3.95 4.12 15.88
CA SER A 106 -4.25 2.88 16.61
C SER A 106 -3.61 1.63 16.01
N THR A 107 -3.21 1.67 14.73
CA THR A 107 -2.63 0.52 14.02
C THR A 107 -1.44 0.91 13.13
N PRO A 108 -0.51 -0.02 12.86
CA PRO A 108 0.57 0.24 11.89
C PRO A 108 0.08 0.60 10.48
N ALA A 109 -1.04 0.02 10.02
CA ALA A 109 -1.62 0.37 8.73
C ALA A 109 -2.15 1.81 8.70
N GLY A 110 -2.62 2.30 9.85
CA GLY A 110 -3.12 3.65 10.03
C GLY A 110 -2.07 4.74 9.97
N MET A 111 -0.77 4.43 10.05
CA MET A 111 0.29 5.45 9.92
C MET A 111 0.89 5.56 8.51
N LEU A 112 0.48 4.72 7.55
CA LEU A 112 1.16 4.63 6.25
C LEU A 112 1.10 5.92 5.42
N GLY A 113 0.12 6.78 5.68
CA GLY A 113 -0.01 8.11 5.11
C GLY A 113 0.80 9.18 5.84
N LEU A 114 1.25 8.98 7.08
CA LEU A 114 1.94 10.02 7.87
C LEU A 114 3.11 10.67 7.12
N PRO A 115 3.98 9.95 6.38
CA PRO A 115 5.06 10.58 5.63
C PRO A 115 4.59 11.61 4.59
N PHE A 116 3.39 11.45 4.02
CA PHE A 116 2.82 12.43 3.10
C PHE A 116 2.32 13.67 3.85
N LEU A 117 1.78 13.47 5.06
CA LEU A 117 1.29 14.54 5.93
C LEU A 117 2.45 15.38 6.49
N THR A 118 3.48 14.72 7.01
CA THR A 118 4.66 15.36 7.62
C THR A 118 5.58 16.02 6.60
N ASN A 119 5.47 15.66 5.33
CA ASN A 119 6.18 16.34 4.24
C ASN A 119 5.55 17.70 3.87
N ASP A 120 4.33 18.00 4.33
CA ASP A 120 3.76 19.35 4.22
C ASP A 120 4.42 20.27 5.26
N LYS A 121 5.04 21.36 4.81
CA LYS A 121 5.73 22.33 5.67
C LYS A 121 4.82 23.02 6.69
N ARG A 122 3.50 23.02 6.46
CA ARG A 122 2.52 23.62 7.37
C ARG A 122 2.08 22.65 8.46
N PHE A 123 2.38 21.36 8.33
CA PHE A 123 2.04 20.36 9.33
C PHE A 123 2.88 20.57 10.60
N ASN A 124 2.21 20.73 11.73
CA ASN A 124 2.83 21.00 13.04
C ASN A 124 2.26 20.14 14.18
N ALA A 125 1.41 19.16 13.85
CA ALA A 125 0.74 18.33 14.83
C ALA A 125 1.74 17.53 15.67
N LYS A 126 1.30 17.19 16.88
CA LYS A 126 2.03 16.32 17.80
C LYS A 126 1.66 14.85 17.67
#